data_AF-A0A2M8EDL8-F1
#
_entry.id   AF-A0A2M8EDL8-F1
#
_cell.length_a   1.000
_cell.length_b   1.000
_cell.length_c   1.000
_cell.angle_alpha   90.00
_cell.angle_beta   90.00
_cell.angle_gamma   90.00
#
_symmetry.space_group_name_H-M   'P 1'
#
loop_
_entity.id
_entity.type
_entity.pdbx_description
1 polymer ?
#
loop_
_entity_poly.entity_id
_entity_poly.type
_entity_poly.pdbx_seq_one_letter_code
_entity_poly.pdbx_strand_id
1 'polypeptide(L)'
;GQDQLEAFAQDALAQVGLKHDEARAAYSVQVSANQRAHSVLLDRPALGWQLGWMVGNGGISVGGDDLFPGLEAQTNYQYEVGLIVRHRASQAVVFETRATHDGPWADSAQILPAMLQAALQGFPAPPAGMRRVNMEIPR
;
A
#
# COMPACT_ATOMS: atom_id res chain seq x y z
N GLY A 1 -11.93 -0.01 6.84
CA GLY A 1 -12.25 -1.33 7.42
C GLY A 1 -12.27 -2.39 6.33
N GLN A 2 -12.39 -3.68 6.68
CA GLN A 2 -12.41 -4.78 5.69
C GLN A 2 -13.60 -4.65 4.71
N ASP A 3 -14.80 -4.33 5.21
CA ASP A 3 -16.01 -4.16 4.37
C ASP A 3 -15.84 -3.06 3.30
N GLN A 4 -15.15 -1.97 3.67
CA GLN A 4 -14.89 -0.87 2.76
C GLN A 4 -13.90 -1.26 1.66
N LEU A 5 -12.89 -2.07 1.99
CA LEU A 5 -11.94 -2.61 1.02
C LEU A 5 -12.64 -3.54 0.04
N GLU A 6 -13.55 -4.39 0.54
CA GLU A 6 -14.35 -5.28 -0.30
C GLU A 6 -15.28 -4.50 -1.23
N ALA A 7 -15.91 -3.43 -0.76
CA ALA A 7 -16.72 -2.54 -1.61
C ALA A 7 -15.88 -1.90 -2.73
N PHE A 8 -14.67 -1.41 -2.42
CA PHE A 8 -13.77 -0.87 -3.45
C PHE A 8 -13.30 -1.96 -4.43
N ALA A 9 -13.02 -3.16 -3.94
CA ALA A 9 -12.62 -4.28 -4.78
C ALA A 9 -13.77 -4.67 -5.72
N GLN A 10 -15.01 -4.71 -5.22
CA GLN A 10 -16.18 -5.01 -6.02
C GLN A 10 -16.40 -3.96 -7.12
N ASP A 11 -16.25 -2.67 -6.82
CA ASP A 11 -16.32 -1.60 -7.82
C ASP A 11 -15.24 -1.77 -8.91
N ALA A 12 -13.99 -1.97 -8.49
CA ALA A 12 -12.88 -2.14 -9.42
C ALA A 12 -13.02 -3.41 -10.28
N LEU A 13 -13.55 -4.51 -9.71
CA LEU A 13 -13.85 -5.74 -10.44
C LEU A 13 -15.01 -5.56 -11.43
N ALA A 14 -16.01 -4.75 -11.08
CA ALA A 14 -17.09 -4.39 -11.98
C ALA A 14 -16.59 -3.61 -13.20
N GLN A 15 -15.58 -2.75 -13.03
CA GLN A 15 -14.94 -2.01 -14.13
C GLN A 15 -14.25 -2.94 -15.14
N VAL A 16 -13.77 -4.11 -14.73
CA VAL A 16 -13.19 -5.13 -15.64
C VAL A 16 -14.23 -6.14 -16.16
N GLY A 17 -15.51 -5.92 -15.88
CA GLY A 17 -16.62 -6.75 -16.37
C GLY A 17 -16.94 -7.98 -15.50
N LEU A 18 -16.35 -8.11 -14.32
CA LEU A 18 -16.71 -9.16 -13.36
C LEU A 18 -17.94 -8.73 -12.55
N LYS A 19 -18.86 -9.65 -12.33
CA LYS A 19 -20.05 -9.43 -11.52
C LYS A 19 -19.97 -10.25 -10.23
N HIS A 20 -20.38 -9.64 -9.13
CA HIS A 20 -20.54 -10.32 -7.86
C HIS A 20 -21.81 -11.18 -7.88
N ASP A 21 -21.65 -12.50 -7.71
CA ASP A 21 -22.74 -13.47 -7.70
C ASP A 21 -22.47 -14.55 -6.64
N GLU A 22 -22.99 -14.39 -5.41
CA GLU A 22 -22.75 -15.33 -4.30
C GLU A 22 -23.36 -16.72 -4.53
N ALA A 23 -24.54 -16.77 -5.17
CA ALA A 23 -25.29 -18.01 -5.37
C ALA A 23 -24.66 -18.92 -6.45
N ARG A 24 -23.98 -18.33 -7.45
CA ARG A 24 -23.43 -19.04 -8.61
C ARG A 24 -21.97 -18.65 -8.91
N ALA A 25 -21.21 -18.27 -7.89
CA ALA A 25 -19.81 -17.91 -8.03
C ALA A 25 -18.98 -19.08 -8.60
N ALA A 26 -18.42 -18.89 -9.80
CA ALA A 26 -17.42 -19.77 -10.38
C ALA A 26 -16.02 -19.48 -9.80
N TYR A 27 -15.79 -18.24 -9.36
CA TYR A 27 -14.53 -17.78 -8.80
C TYR A 27 -14.74 -17.16 -7.42
N SER A 28 -13.81 -17.37 -6.50
CA SER A 28 -13.72 -16.63 -5.25
C SER A 28 -12.61 -15.59 -5.37
N VAL A 29 -12.88 -14.38 -4.87
CA VAL A 29 -11.90 -13.30 -4.82
C VAL A 29 -11.56 -13.04 -3.35
N GLN A 30 -10.26 -13.00 -3.05
CA GLN A 30 -9.74 -12.59 -1.76
C GLN A 30 -8.98 -11.28 -1.94
N VAL A 31 -9.34 -10.28 -1.16
CA VAL A 31 -8.67 -8.98 -1.12
C VAL A 31 -8.05 -8.76 0.26
N SER A 32 -6.81 -8.30 0.28
CA SER A 32 -6.11 -7.90 1.49
C SER A 32 -5.48 -6.52 1.29
N ALA A 33 -5.47 -5.71 2.35
CA ALA A 33 -4.76 -4.45 2.38
C ALA A 33 -3.90 -4.38 3.64
N ASN A 34 -2.69 -3.85 3.49
CA ASN A 34 -1.78 -3.58 4.58
C ASN A 34 -1.31 -2.12 4.49
N GLN A 35 -1.28 -1.43 5.63
CA GLN A 35 -0.73 -0.10 5.76
C GLN A 35 0.38 -0.13 6.81
N ARG A 36 1.55 0.43 6.47
CA ARG A 36 2.68 0.57 7.37
C ARG A 36 3.17 2.02 7.32
N ALA A 37 3.29 2.65 8.47
CA ALA A 37 3.98 3.93 8.59
C ALA A 37 5.46 3.68 8.91
N HIS A 38 6.37 4.37 8.23
CA HIS A 38 7.80 4.35 8.52
C HIS A 38 8.38 5.77 8.46
N SER A 39 9.33 6.06 9.35
CA SER A 39 10.03 7.34 9.36
C SER A 39 11.21 7.28 8.40
N VAL A 40 11.23 8.20 7.43
CA VAL A 40 12.38 8.40 6.55
C VAL A 40 13.15 9.60 7.07
N LEU A 41 14.39 9.36 7.53
CA LEU A 41 15.31 10.44 7.87
C LEU A 41 15.87 11.02 6.57
N LEU A 42 15.47 12.24 6.21
CA LEU A 42 16.06 12.95 5.09
C LEU A 42 17.51 13.32 5.44
N ASP A 43 18.44 12.83 4.63
CA ASP A 43 19.86 13.17 4.59
C ASP A 43 20.63 13.08 5.93
N ARG A 44 21.48 12.05 6.04
CA ARG A 44 22.42 11.93 7.17
C ARG A 44 23.66 12.80 6.89
N PRO A 45 23.96 13.87 7.65
CA PRO A 45 25.35 14.24 7.85
C PRO A 45 26.01 13.11 8.66
N ALA A 46 27.10 12.56 8.13
CA ALA A 46 27.82 11.41 8.69
C ALA A 46 28.53 11.73 10.03
N LEU A 47 27.77 12.02 11.09
CA LEU A 47 28.29 12.38 12.40
C LEU A 47 28.27 11.17 13.36
N GLY A 48 29.37 10.40 13.28
CA GLY A 48 30.01 9.67 14.39
C GLY A 48 29.15 8.92 15.42
N TRP A 49 29.27 7.59 15.39
CA TRP A 49 28.66 6.58 16.28
C TRP A 49 29.03 6.67 17.79
N GLN A 50 29.57 7.78 18.30
CA GLN A 50 30.15 7.88 19.65
C GLN A 50 29.41 8.83 20.61
N LEU A 51 28.30 9.46 20.18
CA LEU A 51 27.67 10.56 20.92
C LEU A 51 26.18 10.31 21.23
N GLY A 52 25.85 9.30 22.04
CA GLY A 52 24.62 9.27 22.87
C GLY A 52 23.27 9.71 22.27
N TRP A 53 23.06 9.57 20.95
CA TRP A 53 21.90 10.14 20.26
C TRP A 53 20.62 9.34 20.55
N MET A 54 19.59 10.00 21.10
CA MET A 54 18.21 9.48 21.11
C MET A 54 17.47 10.04 19.89
N VAL A 55 16.94 9.17 19.04
CA VAL A 55 16.07 9.56 17.91
C VAL A 55 14.64 9.57 18.43
N GLY A 56 14.04 10.75 18.55
CA GLY A 56 12.67 10.93 19.01
C GLY A 56 11.93 11.97 18.19
N ASN A 57 10.68 11.64 17.82
CA ASN A 57 9.63 12.50 17.27
C ASN A 57 10.07 13.80 16.54
N GLY A 58 10.92 13.66 15.52
CA GLY A 58 11.27 14.75 14.59
C GLY A 58 12.54 15.55 14.90
N GLY A 59 13.37 15.14 15.86
CA GLY A 59 14.62 15.86 16.18
C GLY A 59 15.75 14.95 16.67
N ILE A 60 16.98 15.49 16.61
CA ILE A 60 18.16 14.90 17.20
C ILE A 60 18.59 15.81 18.36
N SER A 61 18.43 15.34 19.60
CA SER A 61 18.69 16.10 20.81
C SER A 61 19.87 15.54 21.61
N VAL A 62 20.68 16.44 22.18
CA VAL A 62 21.74 16.11 23.16
C VAL A 62 21.56 17.06 24.34
N GLY A 63 21.32 16.51 25.53
CA GLY A 63 21.20 17.32 26.75
C GLY A 63 19.95 18.18 26.86
N GLY A 64 18.87 17.85 26.13
CA GLY A 64 17.59 18.56 26.18
C GLY A 64 17.45 19.73 25.20
N ASP A 65 18.51 20.07 24.47
CA ASP A 65 18.51 21.09 23.42
C ASP A 65 18.52 20.42 22.03
N ASP A 66 17.66 20.89 21.13
CA ASP A 66 17.58 20.42 19.74
C ASP A 66 18.76 20.99 18.95
N LEU A 67 19.77 20.15 18.70
CA LEU A 67 21.02 20.59 18.06
C LEU A 67 20.86 20.78 16.55
N PHE A 68 19.85 20.16 15.95
CA PHE A 68 19.60 20.21 14.51
C PHE A 68 18.13 20.50 14.22
N PRO A 69 17.67 21.75 14.48
CA PRO A 69 16.34 22.16 14.07
C PRO A 69 16.23 22.05 12.54
N GLY A 70 15.32 21.20 12.05
CA GLY A 70 15.09 20.99 10.62
C GLY A 70 15.55 19.64 10.04
N LEU A 71 16.02 18.69 10.86
CA LEU A 71 16.07 17.27 10.47
C LEU A 71 14.66 16.68 10.53
N GLU A 72 13.79 17.13 9.64
CA GLU A 72 12.39 16.72 9.62
C GLU A 72 12.29 15.25 9.22
N ALA A 73 12.08 14.38 10.21
CA ALA A 73 11.72 12.99 9.96
C ALA A 73 10.33 12.97 9.30
N GLN A 74 10.29 12.79 7.98
CA GLN A 74 9.03 12.65 7.26
C GLN A 74 8.46 11.25 7.51
N THR A 75 7.18 11.19 7.87
CA THR A 75 6.47 9.92 7.99
C THR A 75 5.95 9.53 6.62
N ASN A 76 6.52 8.48 6.05
CA ASN A 76 5.98 7.86 4.85
C ASN A 76 5.03 6.73 5.23
N TYR A 77 4.03 6.54 4.40
CA TYR A 77 3.06 5.47 4.49
C TYR A 77 3.24 4.55 3.28
N GLN A 78 3.50 3.28 3.58
CA GLN A 78 3.51 2.21 2.62
C GLN A 78 2.15 1.50 2.67
N TYR A 79 1.48 1.44 1.52
CA TYR A 79 0.28 0.67 1.29
C TYR A 79 0.60 -0.53 0.42
N GLU A 80 0.04 -1.68 0.76
CA GLU A 80 0.09 -2.90 -0.06
C GLU A 80 -1.33 -3.43 -0.21
N VAL A 81 -1.73 -3.74 -1.44
CA VAL A 81 -2.99 -4.40 -1.75
C VAL A 81 -2.69 -5.69 -2.50
N GLY A 82 -3.23 -6.79 -1.99
CA GLY A 82 -3.20 -8.11 -2.61
C GLY A 82 -4.58 -8.51 -3.08
N LEU A 83 -4.67 -9.03 -4.31
CA LEU A 83 -5.89 -9.59 -4.84
C LEU A 83 -5.61 -10.97 -5.44
N ILE A 84 -6.33 -11.98 -4.95
CA ILE A 84 -6.20 -13.38 -5.36
C ILE A 84 -7.57 -13.85 -5.85
N VAL A 85 -7.62 -14.36 -7.07
CA VAL A 85 -8.79 -15.03 -7.63
C VAL A 85 -8.51 -16.52 -7.68
N ARG A 86 -9.41 -17.31 -7.08
CA ARG A 86 -9.37 -18.77 -7.12
C ARG A 86 -10.59 -19.32 -7.82
N HIS A 87 -10.39 -20.38 -8.59
CA HIS A 87 -11.50 -21.15 -9.13
C HIS A 87 -12.17 -21.94 -7.99
N ARG A 88 -13.49 -21.78 -7.81
CA ARG A 88 -14.19 -22.29 -6.62
C ARG A 88 -14.22 -23.82 -6.57
N ALA A 89 -14.37 -24.49 -7.71
CA ALA A 89 -14.48 -25.95 -7.76
C ALA A 89 -13.14 -26.66 -7.51
N SER A 90 -12.03 -26.11 -8.02
CA SER A 90 -10.69 -26.72 -7.90
C SER A 90 -9.80 -26.07 -6.85
N GLN A 91 -10.21 -24.94 -6.28
CA GLN A 91 -9.41 -24.08 -5.39
C GLN A 91 -8.08 -23.58 -6.02
N ALA A 92 -7.91 -23.72 -7.34
CA ALA A 92 -6.71 -23.28 -8.04
C ALA A 92 -6.68 -21.75 -8.13
N VAL A 93 -5.53 -21.15 -7.83
CA VAL A 93 -5.29 -19.71 -8.06
C VAL A 93 -5.20 -19.48 -9.56
N VAL A 94 -6.15 -18.73 -10.11
CA VAL A 94 -6.20 -18.41 -11.55
C VAL A 94 -5.61 -17.03 -11.83
N PHE A 95 -5.59 -16.16 -10.83
CA PHE A 95 -5.05 -14.82 -10.93
C PHE A 95 -4.56 -14.38 -9.55
N GLU A 96 -3.36 -13.84 -9.49
CA GLU A 96 -2.81 -13.21 -8.29
C GLU A 96 -2.12 -11.92 -8.73
N THR A 97 -2.40 -10.84 -8.01
CA THR A 97 -1.78 -9.54 -8.25
C THR A 97 -1.48 -8.86 -6.93
N ARG A 98 -0.42 -8.06 -6.94
CA ARG A 98 -0.01 -7.25 -5.80
C ARG A 98 0.40 -5.87 -6.27
N ALA A 99 -0.19 -4.85 -5.66
CA ALA A 99 0.19 -3.47 -5.86
C ALA A 99 0.75 -2.91 -4.55
N THR A 100 1.86 -2.18 -4.65
CA THR A 100 2.43 -1.42 -3.53
C THR A 100 2.50 0.06 -3.88
N HIS A 101 2.25 0.90 -2.88
CA HIS A 101 2.35 2.34 -2.94
C HIS A 101 3.15 2.82 -1.73
N ASP A 102 4.02 3.81 -1.93
CA ASP A 102 4.80 4.44 -0.87
C ASP A 102 4.76 5.96 -1.10
N GLY A 103 4.39 6.70 -0.06
CA GLY A 103 4.30 8.16 -0.15
C GLY A 103 4.03 8.81 1.20
N PRO A 104 4.11 10.14 1.29
CA PRO A 104 3.89 10.88 2.53
C PRO A 104 2.42 10.97 2.95
N TRP A 105 1.48 10.45 2.14
CA TRP A 105 0.04 10.60 2.36
C TRP A 105 -0.57 9.44 3.14
N ALA A 106 -1.45 9.75 4.09
CA ALA A 106 -2.17 8.78 4.91
C ALA A 106 -3.58 8.42 4.38
N ASP A 107 -4.00 8.98 3.24
CA ASP A 107 -5.36 8.92 2.69
C ASP A 107 -5.72 7.58 2.05
N SER A 108 -5.88 6.55 2.89
CA SER A 108 -6.29 5.20 2.47
C SER A 108 -7.56 5.17 1.62
N ALA A 109 -8.52 6.07 1.86
CA ALA A 109 -9.80 6.10 1.14
C ALA A 109 -9.67 6.47 -0.34
N GLN A 110 -8.63 7.22 -0.72
CA GLN A 110 -8.33 7.54 -2.12
C GLN A 110 -7.27 6.60 -2.71
N ILE A 111 -6.31 6.18 -1.89
CA ILE A 111 -5.20 5.32 -2.32
C ILE A 111 -5.66 3.91 -2.65
N LEU A 112 -6.48 3.29 -1.78
CA LEU A 112 -6.94 1.90 -1.95
C LEU A 112 -7.70 1.64 -3.26
N PRO A 113 -8.73 2.43 -3.65
CA PRO A 113 -9.44 2.18 -4.92
C PRO A 113 -8.52 2.35 -6.13
N ALA A 114 -7.62 3.32 -6.11
CA ALA A 114 -6.67 3.53 -7.19
C ALA A 114 -5.65 2.37 -7.30
N MET A 115 -5.18 1.85 -6.16
CA MET A 115 -4.34 0.65 -6.10
C MET A 115 -5.06 -0.60 -6.60
N LEU A 116 -6.34 -0.79 -6.27
CA LEU A 116 -7.14 -1.91 -6.78
C LEU A 116 -7.31 -1.86 -8.30
N GLN A 117 -7.62 -0.68 -8.85
CA GLN A 117 -7.70 -0.51 -10.31
C GLN A 117 -6.36 -0.81 -10.98
N ALA A 118 -5.25 -0.32 -10.41
CA ALA A 118 -3.92 -0.61 -10.94
C ALA A 118 -3.53 -2.09 -10.81
N ALA A 119 -3.97 -2.77 -9.75
CA ALA A 119 -3.76 -4.20 -9.54
C ALA A 119 -4.53 -5.07 -10.55
N LEU A 120 -5.73 -4.62 -10.95
CA LEU A 120 -6.57 -5.26 -11.96
C LEU A 120 -6.16 -4.90 -13.40
N GLN A 121 -5.22 -3.97 -13.58
CA GLN A 121 -4.73 -3.57 -14.89
C GLN A 121 -3.96 -4.73 -15.54
N GLY A 122 -4.56 -5.36 -16.55
CA GLY A 122 -4.05 -6.57 -17.20
C GLY A 122 -4.82 -7.85 -16.86
N PHE A 123 -5.90 -7.77 -16.07
CA PHE A 123 -6.82 -8.90 -15.91
C PHE A 123 -7.34 -9.37 -17.29
N PRO A 124 -7.42 -10.69 -17.57
CA PRO A 124 -7.08 -11.83 -16.71
C PRO A 124 -5.63 -12.33 -16.80
N ALA A 125 -4.80 -11.74 -17.65
CA ALA A 125 -3.40 -12.15 -17.86
C ALA A 125 -2.45 -11.08 -17.27
N PRO A 126 -2.13 -11.17 -15.96
CA PRO A 126 -1.38 -10.12 -15.30
C PRO A 126 0.00 -9.99 -15.96
N PRO A 127 0.51 -8.76 -16.15
CA PRO A 127 1.87 -8.56 -16.61
C PRO A 127 2.83 -9.22 -15.61
N ALA A 128 3.82 -9.97 -16.11
CA ALA A 128 4.73 -10.72 -15.25
C ALA A 128 5.61 -9.77 -14.41
N GLY A 129 5.61 -9.93 -13.08
CA GLY A 129 6.49 -9.22 -12.16
C GLY A 129 5.77 -8.32 -11.13
N MET A 130 6.54 -7.81 -10.17
CA MET A 130 6.04 -6.91 -9.13
C MET A 130 5.80 -5.51 -9.72
N ARG A 131 4.54 -5.04 -9.73
CA ARG A 131 4.22 -3.67 -10.17
C ARG A 131 4.20 -2.72 -8.97
N ARG A 132 5.22 -1.86 -8.88
CA ARG A 132 5.18 -0.69 -8.00
C ARG A 132 4.34 0.38 -8.68
N VAL A 133 3.19 0.71 -8.10
CA VAL A 133 2.30 1.73 -8.66
C VAL A 133 2.59 3.05 -7.95
N ASN A 134 3.50 3.82 -8.54
CA ASN A 134 3.65 5.23 -8.20
C ASN A 134 2.46 5.99 -8.79
N MET A 135 1.33 5.99 -8.09
CA MET A 135 0.22 6.88 -8.41
C MET A 135 0.51 8.26 -7.82
N GLU A 136 0.65 9.25 -8.69
CA GLU A 136 0.47 10.65 -8.31
C GLU A 136 -1.04 10.84 -8.08
N ILE A 137 -1.44 11.00 -6.83
CA ILE A 137 -2.84 11.27 -6.49
C ILE A 137 -3.16 12.67 -7.02
N PRO A 138 -4.09 12.83 -7.99
CA PRO A 138 -4.48 14.15 -8.44
C PRO A 138 -5.18 14.90 -7.31
N ARG A 139 -4.63 16.06 -6.99
CA ARG A 139 -5.12 17.11 -6.07
C ARG A 139 -6.59 17.50 -6.25
#